data_AF-A0AAV4C7R9-F1
#
_entry.id   AF-A0AAV4C7R9-F1
#
_cell.length_a   1.000
_cell.length_b   1.000
_cell.length_c   1.000
_cell.angle_alpha   90.00
_cell.angle_beta   90.00
_cell.angle_gamma   90.00
#
_symmetry.space_group_name_H-M   'P 1'
#
loop_
_entity.id
_entity.type
_entity.pdbx_description
1 polymer ?
#
loop_
_entity_poly.entity_id
_entity_poly.type
_entity_poly.pdbx_seq_one_letter_code
_entity_poly.pdbx_strand_id
1 'polypeptide(L)'
;MKRCWSSFGQSPIQCRFWPCIASLVLAIVLLQLLHIALLSHLENRENLRNLQLDSSPLLSRRAVLAAAASVGRQLQGRTLDTVLAEMEERVRGAHRLDKSGTYLLLDNFLPSELTIRGQGPFDVSLVTQCTSSKLSNIWDLTASWEGPVSVAIFTWDDDFLMAASRLLYIHFCNEHVLRNVSFHLVYPISRSPRHQHLAALSRLKLDCPSTSAGRDLDPIFIDQSFENYANRGKELAYPNNLLRNFAINYVQTPYVFVTDADMIPSEGLRTKFQRFMSSFSLVPPSLSKSPSLFLAKDTNEAKRNMLIEKLTHGKDNLLAFVVPAFELDTSARVPSKKSELLEFWDKGQVRPFYWDVCSRCQEDTNYDRWRTLVSSDIGHEHDSQSTSEVAIGYTVDYKDPWEPFYIASKSLPLYDERFKQYGFNRISQVCEMHIAGFTFHVLDNAFLVHMGFKKQNSFHSDKDAENDRNRLLFRKYKEELKVKYPNVTRSLLPDSAIFRQVEDLRSAFTKNFRSYRFIACALKLSPLAEASCASFSSTSLEQAFMRTAL
;
A
#
# COMPACT_ATOMS: atom_id res chain seq x y z
N MET A 1 91.62 24.00 -22.47
CA MET A 1 91.52 22.52 -22.39
C MET A 1 90.06 22.13 -22.53
N LYS A 2 89.81 21.12 -23.36
CA LYS A 2 88.52 20.58 -23.82
C LYS A 2 87.52 20.30 -22.68
N ARG A 3 86.22 20.59 -22.90
CA ARG A 3 85.10 19.78 -22.39
C ARG A 3 83.85 19.96 -23.26
N CYS A 4 83.25 18.82 -23.57
CA CYS A 4 82.26 18.54 -24.61
C CYS A 4 80.97 19.36 -24.52
N TRP A 5 80.51 19.84 -25.68
CA TRP A 5 79.10 20.07 -25.96
C TRP A 5 78.64 18.95 -26.90
N SER A 6 77.80 18.05 -26.39
CA SER A 6 77.13 17.02 -27.19
C SER A 6 75.75 17.51 -27.63
N SER A 7 75.59 17.60 -28.95
CA SER A 7 74.32 17.67 -29.67
C SER A 7 73.43 16.46 -29.34
N PHE A 8 72.16 16.70 -29.01
CA PHE A 8 71.08 15.75 -29.24
C PHE A 8 69.85 16.51 -29.74
N GLY A 9 69.47 16.21 -30.98
CA GLY A 9 68.29 16.78 -31.64
C GLY A 9 66.98 16.25 -31.04
N GLN A 10 65.99 17.14 -30.95
CA GLN A 10 64.60 16.77 -30.72
C GLN A 10 63.99 16.30 -32.04
N SER A 11 63.46 15.08 -32.06
CA SER A 11 62.57 14.56 -33.11
C SER A 11 61.11 14.79 -32.70
N PRO A 12 60.20 15.17 -33.62
CA PRO A 12 58.79 15.31 -33.28
C PRO A 12 58.12 13.92 -33.18
N ILE A 13 57.43 13.67 -32.08
CA ILE A 13 56.61 12.47 -31.87
C ILE A 13 55.38 12.56 -32.79
N GLN A 14 55.39 11.85 -33.91
CA GLN A 14 54.19 11.65 -34.74
C GLN A 14 53.23 10.66 -34.06
N CYS A 15 52.15 11.15 -33.46
CA CYS A 15 51.04 10.32 -33.02
C CYS A 15 50.31 9.73 -34.23
N ARG A 16 50.48 8.42 -34.48
CA ARG A 16 49.74 7.70 -35.52
C ARG A 16 48.35 7.36 -34.96
N PHE A 17 47.35 8.18 -35.29
CA PHE A 17 45.94 8.03 -34.87
C PHE A 17 45.19 6.90 -35.64
N TRP A 18 45.77 6.44 -36.75
CA TRP A 18 45.20 5.46 -37.66
C TRP A 18 44.87 4.07 -37.06
N PRO A 19 45.70 3.50 -36.15
CA PRO A 19 45.40 2.20 -35.53
C PRO A 19 44.16 2.22 -34.63
N CYS A 20 43.88 3.35 -33.98
CA CYS A 20 42.71 3.51 -33.12
C CYS A 20 41.42 3.59 -33.95
N ILE A 21 41.45 4.32 -35.08
CA ILE A 21 40.31 4.38 -36.01
C ILE A 21 40.05 3.00 -36.62
N ALA A 22 41.10 2.29 -37.06
CA ALA A 22 40.96 0.95 -37.62
C ALA A 22 40.35 -0.03 -36.61
N SER A 23 40.75 0.05 -35.34
CA SER A 23 40.20 -0.78 -34.26
C SER A 23 38.73 -0.46 -33.97
N LEU A 24 38.36 0.82 -33.98
CA LEU A 24 36.97 1.27 -33.78
C LEU A 24 36.06 0.79 -34.92
N VAL A 25 36.50 0.92 -36.17
CA VAL A 25 35.75 0.47 -37.34
C VAL A 25 35.56 -1.05 -37.30
N LEU A 26 36.60 -1.81 -36.94
CA LEU A 26 36.51 -3.27 -36.79
C LEU A 26 35.50 -3.67 -35.70
N ALA A 27 35.48 -2.96 -34.56
CA ALA A 27 34.52 -3.19 -33.49
C ALA A 27 33.08 -2.93 -33.93
N ILE A 28 32.85 -1.85 -34.70
CA ILE A 28 31.51 -1.53 -35.23
C ILE A 28 31.03 -2.62 -36.20
N VAL A 29 31.90 -3.09 -37.10
CA VAL A 29 31.54 -4.15 -38.05
C VAL A 29 31.22 -5.46 -37.31
N LEU A 30 32.01 -5.83 -36.30
CA LEU A 30 31.74 -7.01 -35.46
C LEU A 30 30.39 -6.91 -34.74
N LEU A 31 30.08 -5.73 -34.17
CA LEU A 31 28.80 -5.50 -33.51
C LEU A 31 27.62 -5.57 -34.49
N GLN A 32 27.77 -5.06 -35.71
CA GLN A 32 26.75 -5.14 -36.75
C GLN A 32 26.51 -6.58 -37.22
N LEU A 33 27.57 -7.37 -37.41
CA LEU A 33 27.45 -8.78 -37.78
C LEU A 33 26.77 -9.59 -36.66
N LEU A 34 27.09 -9.30 -35.40
CA LEU A 34 26.49 -9.97 -34.24
C LEU A 34 25.00 -9.61 -34.11
N HIS A 35 24.62 -8.37 -34.39
CA HIS A 35 23.22 -7.93 -34.42
C HIS A 35 22.41 -8.63 -35.52
N ILE A 36 22.97 -8.72 -36.74
CA ILE A 36 22.31 -9.40 -37.88
C ILE A 36 22.18 -10.90 -37.62
N ALA A 37 23.21 -11.54 -37.05
CA ALA A 37 23.15 -12.96 -36.68
C ALA A 37 22.08 -13.23 -35.61
N LEU A 38 21.91 -12.33 -34.64
CA LEU A 38 20.89 -12.44 -33.61
C LEU A 38 19.48 -12.30 -34.22
N LEU A 39 19.27 -11.32 -35.10
CA LEU A 39 17.99 -11.14 -35.81
C LEU A 39 17.64 -12.35 -36.68
N SER A 40 18.61 -12.87 -37.44
CA SER A 40 18.42 -14.07 -38.26
C SER A 40 18.07 -15.30 -37.40
N HIS A 41 18.67 -15.45 -36.22
CA HIS A 41 18.34 -16.55 -35.31
C HIS A 41 16.93 -16.43 -34.70
N LEU A 42 16.49 -15.20 -34.42
CA LEU A 42 15.12 -14.92 -33.94
C LEU A 42 14.08 -15.21 -35.02
N GLU A 43 14.33 -14.78 -36.26
CA GLU A 43 13.44 -15.02 -37.40
C GLU A 43 13.36 -16.53 -37.75
N ASN A 44 14.50 -17.25 -37.67
CA ASN A 44 14.50 -18.70 -37.88
C ASN A 44 13.74 -19.45 -36.77
N ARG A 45 13.75 -18.95 -35.53
CA ARG A 45 12.94 -19.49 -34.42
C ARG A 45 11.45 -19.24 -34.61
N GLU A 46 11.05 -18.10 -35.18
CA GLU A 46 9.65 -17.83 -35.53
C GLU A 46 9.16 -18.72 -36.69
N ASN A 47 10.00 -18.92 -37.72
CA ASN A 47 9.67 -19.80 -38.84
C ASN A 47 9.55 -21.28 -38.41
N LEU A 48 10.41 -21.75 -37.50
CA LEU A 48 10.31 -23.08 -36.89
C LEU A 48 9.04 -23.24 -36.04
N ARG A 49 8.59 -22.18 -35.35
CA ARG A 49 7.32 -22.18 -34.61
C ARG A 49 6.12 -22.30 -35.53
N ASN A 50 6.15 -21.67 -36.70
CA ASN A 50 5.06 -21.68 -37.67
C ASN A 50 4.95 -23.03 -38.41
N LEU A 51 6.07 -23.72 -38.66
CA LEU A 51 6.10 -25.04 -39.31
C LEU A 51 5.60 -26.18 -38.41
N GLN A 52 5.62 -26.01 -37.09
CA GLN A 52 5.25 -27.06 -36.12
C GLN A 52 3.73 -27.14 -35.84
N LEU A 53 2.94 -26.20 -36.37
CA LEU A 53 1.49 -26.13 -36.17
C LEU A 53 0.68 -27.03 -37.12
N ASP A 54 1.30 -27.63 -38.14
CA ASP A 54 0.57 -28.19 -39.29
C ASP A 54 0.63 -29.72 -39.48
N SER A 55 1.07 -30.52 -38.50
CA SER A 55 1.05 -31.99 -38.67
C SER A 55 0.80 -32.84 -37.41
N SER A 56 -0.36 -33.53 -37.42
CA SER A 56 -0.72 -34.79 -36.70
C SER A 56 -1.37 -34.68 -35.29
N PRO A 57 -2.09 -35.73 -34.77
CA PRO A 57 -3.53 -35.67 -34.43
C PRO A 57 -3.85 -35.40 -32.95
N LEU A 58 -5.07 -34.91 -32.71
CA LEU A 58 -5.37 -33.86 -31.74
C LEU A 58 -5.88 -34.26 -30.33
N LEU A 59 -6.25 -35.51 -30.04
CA LEU A 59 -7.15 -35.74 -28.88
C LEU A 59 -6.54 -36.28 -27.59
N SER A 60 -5.48 -37.09 -27.60
CA SER A 60 -4.92 -37.65 -26.34
C SER A 60 -3.78 -36.80 -25.76
N ARG A 61 -2.99 -36.14 -26.62
CA ARG A 61 -1.87 -35.29 -26.20
C ARG A 61 -2.30 -33.92 -25.67
N ARG A 62 -3.50 -33.44 -26.06
CA ARG A 62 -4.00 -32.11 -25.68
C ARG A 62 -4.25 -31.98 -24.18
N ALA A 63 -4.74 -33.02 -23.49
CA ALA A 63 -4.98 -32.94 -22.05
C ALA A 63 -3.67 -32.88 -21.24
N VAL A 64 -2.70 -33.75 -21.60
CA VAL A 64 -1.41 -33.84 -20.89
C VAL A 64 -0.47 -32.67 -21.26
N LEU A 65 -0.43 -32.25 -22.53
CA LEU A 65 0.31 -31.06 -22.95
C LEU A 65 -0.38 -29.75 -22.54
N ALA A 66 -1.71 -29.67 -22.42
CA ALA A 66 -2.35 -28.47 -21.90
C ALA A 66 -2.04 -28.26 -20.41
N ALA A 67 -1.94 -29.33 -19.62
CA ALA A 67 -1.54 -29.26 -18.22
C ALA A 67 -0.05 -28.96 -18.04
N ALA A 68 0.83 -29.51 -18.87
CA ALA A 68 2.26 -29.17 -18.85
C ALA A 68 2.57 -27.79 -19.46
N ALA A 69 1.78 -27.35 -20.46
CA ALA A 69 1.90 -26.04 -21.12
C ALA A 69 1.13 -24.92 -20.43
N SER A 70 0.24 -25.20 -19.47
CA SER A 70 -0.33 -24.18 -18.58
C SER A 70 0.71 -23.72 -17.58
N VAL A 71 1.39 -24.66 -16.91
CA VAL A 71 2.44 -24.35 -15.93
C VAL A 71 3.67 -23.71 -16.60
N GLY A 72 4.10 -24.20 -17.77
CA GLY A 72 5.22 -23.60 -18.51
C GLY A 72 4.96 -22.16 -19.01
N ARG A 73 3.69 -21.82 -19.33
CA ARG A 73 3.30 -20.43 -19.64
C ARG A 73 3.23 -19.55 -18.39
N GLN A 74 2.73 -20.10 -17.29
CA GLN A 74 2.65 -19.40 -16.00
C GLN A 74 4.05 -19.03 -15.47
N LEU A 75 5.03 -19.93 -15.59
CA LEU A 75 6.42 -19.69 -15.19
C LEU A 75 7.21 -18.80 -16.16
N GLN A 76 6.54 -18.07 -17.06
CA GLN A 76 7.20 -17.16 -18.04
C GLN A 76 8.25 -17.88 -18.91
N GLY A 77 8.02 -19.16 -19.24
CA GLY A 77 8.97 -19.98 -20.02
C GLY A 77 10.13 -20.58 -19.22
N ARG A 78 10.15 -20.43 -17.90
CA ARG A 78 11.14 -21.02 -16.98
C ARG A 78 10.62 -22.35 -16.40
N THR A 79 11.52 -23.20 -15.89
CA THR A 79 11.10 -24.38 -15.10
C THR A 79 10.91 -23.98 -13.63
N LEU A 80 10.08 -24.75 -12.91
CA LEU A 80 9.88 -24.52 -11.48
C LEU A 80 11.21 -24.63 -10.72
N ASP A 81 12.04 -25.62 -11.07
CA ASP A 81 13.37 -25.79 -10.47
C ASP A 81 14.26 -24.55 -10.65
N THR A 82 14.22 -23.90 -11.81
CA THR A 82 14.95 -22.64 -12.03
C THR A 82 14.41 -21.51 -11.14
N VAL A 83 13.09 -21.42 -10.94
CA VAL A 83 12.50 -20.43 -10.02
C VAL A 83 12.92 -20.69 -8.59
N LEU A 84 12.84 -21.94 -8.13
CA LEU A 84 13.24 -22.33 -6.78
C LEU A 84 14.74 -22.08 -6.53
N ALA A 85 15.59 -22.37 -7.51
CA ALA A 85 17.03 -22.10 -7.42
C ALA A 85 17.34 -20.60 -7.30
N GLU A 86 16.67 -19.75 -8.09
CA GLU A 86 16.84 -18.29 -7.97
C GLU A 86 16.32 -17.75 -6.63
N MET A 87 15.19 -18.26 -6.12
CA MET A 87 14.70 -17.90 -4.79
C MET A 87 15.72 -18.28 -3.71
N GLU A 88 16.30 -19.48 -3.80
CA GLU A 88 17.36 -19.92 -2.89
C GLU A 88 18.59 -19.01 -2.96
N GLU A 89 19.07 -18.70 -4.17
CA GLU A 89 20.22 -17.83 -4.39
C GLU A 89 19.99 -16.44 -3.81
N ARG A 90 18.80 -15.86 -4.02
CA ARG A 90 18.42 -14.56 -3.46
C ARG A 90 18.44 -14.54 -1.94
N VAL A 91 18.01 -15.62 -1.29
CA VAL A 91 18.06 -15.73 0.17
C VAL A 91 19.50 -15.92 0.66
N ARG A 92 20.31 -16.75 0.00
CA ARG A 92 21.72 -16.94 0.35
C ARG A 92 22.55 -15.67 0.14
N GLY A 93 22.25 -14.90 -0.89
CA GLY A 93 22.90 -13.63 -1.23
C GLY A 93 22.33 -12.41 -0.52
N ALA A 94 21.36 -12.59 0.40
CA ALA A 94 20.73 -11.49 1.11
C ALA A 94 21.72 -10.77 2.04
N HIS A 95 21.96 -9.49 1.75
CA HIS A 95 22.90 -8.65 2.50
C HIS A 95 22.35 -7.26 2.82
N ARG A 96 21.26 -6.86 2.17
CA ARG A 96 20.69 -5.52 2.32
C ARG A 96 19.86 -5.44 3.59
N LEU A 97 20.21 -4.48 4.44
CA LEU A 97 19.53 -4.23 5.71
C LEU A 97 18.61 -3.02 5.64
N ASP A 98 17.62 -2.99 6.53
CA ASP A 98 16.87 -1.78 6.84
C ASP A 98 17.72 -0.77 7.62
N LYS A 99 17.19 0.45 7.81
CA LYS A 99 17.91 1.54 8.50
C LYS A 99 18.29 1.21 9.94
N SER A 100 17.54 0.35 10.61
CA SER A 100 17.85 -0.08 11.98
C SER A 100 18.87 -1.21 12.05
N GLY A 101 19.19 -1.86 10.92
CA GLY A 101 20.04 -3.05 10.90
C GLY A 101 19.38 -4.28 11.52
N THR A 102 18.06 -4.33 11.61
CA THR A 102 17.31 -5.43 12.26
C THR A 102 16.76 -6.44 11.25
N TYR A 103 16.43 -5.98 10.05
CA TYR A 103 15.73 -6.77 9.03
C TYR A 103 16.53 -6.84 7.73
N LEU A 104 16.54 -8.02 7.11
CA LEU A 104 17.01 -8.24 5.75
C LEU A 104 15.90 -7.93 4.76
N LEU A 105 16.25 -7.25 3.68
CA LEU A 105 15.33 -6.76 2.64
C LEU A 105 15.67 -7.41 1.29
N LEU A 106 14.74 -8.20 0.75
CA LEU A 106 14.87 -8.85 -0.55
C LEU A 106 13.82 -8.26 -1.48
N ASP A 107 14.25 -7.34 -2.33
CA ASP A 107 13.36 -6.76 -3.33
C ASP A 107 13.22 -7.64 -4.56
N ASN A 108 12.10 -7.44 -5.26
CA ASN A 108 11.70 -8.21 -6.45
C ASN A 108 11.93 -9.72 -6.29
N PHE A 109 11.55 -10.28 -5.13
CA PHE A 109 11.72 -11.69 -4.81
C PHE A 109 10.95 -12.57 -5.81
N LEU A 110 9.74 -12.13 -6.17
CA LEU A 110 9.03 -12.57 -7.37
C LEU A 110 8.49 -11.32 -8.09
N PRO A 111 9.10 -10.90 -9.21
CA PRO A 111 8.68 -9.71 -9.95
C PRO A 111 7.43 -9.97 -10.81
N SER A 112 6.65 -8.93 -11.07
CA SER A 112 5.55 -8.98 -12.04
C SER A 112 6.05 -9.19 -13.48
N GLU A 113 5.27 -9.88 -14.31
CA GLU A 113 5.56 -10.02 -15.76
C GLU A 113 5.58 -8.66 -16.46
N LEU A 114 4.63 -7.79 -16.12
CA LEU A 114 4.66 -6.42 -16.59
C LEU A 114 5.84 -5.72 -15.92
N THR A 115 6.91 -5.52 -16.69
CA THR A 115 7.91 -4.50 -16.36
C THR A 115 7.18 -3.18 -16.49
N ILE A 116 6.84 -2.53 -15.37
CA ILE A 116 6.00 -1.32 -15.30
C ILE A 116 6.77 -0.11 -15.87
N ARG A 117 7.15 -0.15 -17.14
CA ARG A 117 7.59 1.03 -17.88
C ARG A 117 6.35 1.73 -18.42
N GLY A 118 5.90 2.75 -17.69
CA GLY A 118 5.18 3.88 -18.26
C GLY A 118 3.74 3.61 -18.70
N GLN A 119 2.91 3.09 -17.79
CA GLN A 119 1.49 3.43 -17.89
C GLN A 119 1.33 4.88 -17.37
N GLY A 120 0.58 5.68 -18.13
CA GLY A 120 0.35 7.13 -18.10
C GLY A 120 0.85 8.03 -16.95
N PRO A 121 0.93 9.36 -17.18
CA PRO A 121 1.38 10.35 -16.18
C PRO A 121 0.54 10.37 -14.88
N PHE A 122 -0.62 9.72 -14.87
CA PHE A 122 -1.54 9.61 -13.73
C PHE A 122 -1.77 8.17 -13.27
N ASP A 123 -0.91 7.23 -13.67
CA ASP A 123 -1.05 5.86 -13.20
C ASP A 123 -0.76 5.72 -11.69
N VAL A 124 -1.39 4.72 -11.09
CA VAL A 124 -1.37 4.45 -9.67
C VAL A 124 -0.92 3.00 -9.44
N SER A 125 0.02 2.80 -8.52
CA SER A 125 0.32 1.48 -7.95
C SER A 125 -0.38 1.31 -6.62
N LEU A 126 -1.04 0.16 -6.44
CA LEU A 126 -1.48 -0.24 -5.11
C LEU A 126 -0.27 -0.78 -4.34
N VAL A 127 -0.12 -0.32 -3.11
CA VAL A 127 0.94 -0.75 -2.20
C VAL A 127 0.29 -1.44 -1.01
N THR A 128 0.74 -2.65 -0.70
CA THR A 128 0.28 -3.31 0.52
C THR A 128 1.40 -4.16 1.14
N GLN A 129 1.09 -4.73 2.30
CA GLN A 129 2.01 -5.55 3.07
C GLN A 129 1.24 -6.56 3.89
N CYS A 130 1.80 -7.76 4.06
CA CYS A 130 1.13 -8.80 4.83
C CYS A 130 2.11 -9.88 5.31
N THR A 131 1.61 -10.81 6.12
CA THR A 131 2.30 -12.07 6.42
C THR A 131 1.84 -13.16 5.47
N SER A 132 2.55 -14.29 5.46
CA SER A 132 2.19 -15.51 4.72
C SER A 132 0.72 -15.93 4.93
N SER A 133 0.16 -15.72 6.14
CA SER A 133 -1.22 -16.08 6.51
C SER A 133 -2.31 -15.21 5.87
N LYS A 134 -1.93 -14.07 5.30
CA LYS A 134 -2.84 -13.09 4.68
C LYS A 134 -2.62 -12.97 3.17
N LEU A 135 -1.79 -13.83 2.59
CA LEU A 135 -1.50 -13.85 1.15
C LEU A 135 -2.75 -14.13 0.30
N SER A 136 -3.71 -14.91 0.80
CA SER A 136 -4.96 -15.19 0.08
C SER A 136 -5.73 -13.91 -0.28
N ASN A 137 -5.68 -12.88 0.57
CA ASN A 137 -6.37 -11.61 0.32
C ASN A 137 -5.84 -10.86 -0.92
N ILE A 138 -4.59 -11.09 -1.31
CA ILE A 138 -3.99 -10.49 -2.52
C ILE A 138 -4.73 -10.94 -3.78
N TRP A 139 -5.36 -12.12 -3.75
CA TRP A 139 -6.11 -12.65 -4.88
C TRP A 139 -7.28 -11.73 -5.26
N ASP A 140 -8.13 -11.39 -4.29
CA ASP A 140 -9.32 -10.56 -4.52
C ASP A 140 -8.95 -9.10 -4.74
N LEU A 141 -7.98 -8.62 -3.98
CA LEU A 141 -7.48 -7.26 -4.11
C LEU A 141 -6.98 -6.98 -5.54
N THR A 142 -6.22 -7.92 -6.13
CA THR A 142 -5.65 -7.73 -7.48
C THR A 142 -6.68 -7.86 -8.59
N ALA A 143 -7.70 -8.70 -8.41
CA ALA A 143 -8.82 -8.82 -9.33
C ALA A 143 -9.64 -7.52 -9.39
N SER A 144 -9.87 -6.85 -8.27
CA SER A 144 -10.60 -5.55 -8.26
C SER A 144 -9.73 -4.35 -8.68
N TRP A 145 -8.41 -4.41 -8.46
CA TRP A 145 -7.51 -3.31 -8.78
C TRP A 145 -7.09 -3.24 -10.25
N GLU A 146 -6.88 -4.39 -10.90
CA GLU A 146 -6.50 -4.52 -12.31
C GLU A 146 -5.34 -3.59 -12.74
N GLY A 147 -4.29 -3.52 -11.93
CA GLY A 147 -3.16 -2.68 -12.20
C GLY A 147 -1.95 -3.01 -11.32
N PRO A 148 -0.85 -2.25 -11.46
CA PRO A 148 0.39 -2.53 -10.75
C PRO A 148 0.21 -2.60 -9.24
N VAL A 149 0.77 -3.65 -8.62
CA VAL A 149 0.77 -3.85 -7.17
C VAL A 149 2.18 -4.16 -6.66
N SER A 150 2.59 -3.50 -5.58
CA SER A 150 3.80 -3.85 -4.83
C SER A 150 3.42 -4.36 -3.45
N VAL A 151 3.91 -5.56 -3.11
CA VAL A 151 3.58 -6.24 -1.85
C VAL A 151 4.86 -6.59 -1.08
N ALA A 152 4.97 -6.10 0.14
CA ALA A 152 6.02 -6.54 1.07
C ALA A 152 5.51 -7.64 2.00
N ILE A 153 6.18 -8.79 1.99
CA ILE A 153 5.85 -9.97 2.80
C ILE A 153 6.81 -10.07 3.97
N PHE A 154 6.25 -10.11 5.18
CA PHE A 154 7.00 -10.40 6.38
C PHE A 154 6.97 -11.88 6.70
N THR A 155 8.14 -12.47 6.87
CA THR A 155 8.31 -13.89 7.23
C THR A 155 9.48 -14.06 8.22
N TRP A 156 9.65 -15.26 8.75
CA TRP A 156 10.69 -15.61 9.73
C TRP A 156 10.88 -17.12 9.81
N ASP A 157 12.02 -17.60 10.31
CA ASP A 157 12.31 -19.00 10.65
C ASP A 157 11.59 -20.04 9.75
N ASP A 158 10.66 -20.78 10.35
CA ASP A 158 9.90 -21.89 9.77
C ASP A 158 8.70 -21.39 8.94
N ASP A 159 8.24 -20.13 9.14
CA ASP A 159 7.21 -19.51 8.30
C ASP A 159 7.72 -19.26 6.87
N PHE A 160 9.04 -19.12 6.68
CA PHE A 160 9.63 -18.87 5.36
C PHE A 160 9.18 -19.87 4.30
N LEU A 161 9.12 -21.16 4.63
CA LEU A 161 8.73 -22.19 3.66
C LEU A 161 7.25 -22.06 3.28
N MET A 162 6.40 -21.70 4.25
CA MET A 162 4.97 -21.42 4.03
C MET A 162 4.77 -20.16 3.19
N ALA A 163 5.53 -19.10 3.47
CA ALA A 163 5.53 -17.88 2.67
C ALA A 163 5.94 -18.18 1.22
N ALA A 164 7.03 -18.93 1.02
CA ALA A 164 7.53 -19.30 -0.30
C ALA A 164 6.53 -20.15 -1.10
N SER A 165 5.93 -21.19 -0.48
CA SER A 165 4.95 -22.04 -1.14
C SER A 165 3.69 -21.27 -1.56
N ARG A 166 3.14 -20.44 -0.67
CA ARG A 166 1.97 -19.60 -0.95
C ARG A 166 2.27 -18.53 -2.00
N LEU A 167 3.48 -17.95 -1.98
CA LEU A 167 3.93 -16.99 -2.98
C LEU A 167 4.03 -17.62 -4.37
N LEU A 168 4.62 -18.81 -4.50
CA LEU A 168 4.67 -19.54 -5.76
C LEU A 168 3.27 -19.83 -6.29
N TYR A 169 2.39 -20.34 -5.43
CA TYR A 169 1.01 -20.65 -5.79
C TYR A 169 0.27 -19.40 -6.28
N ILE A 170 0.22 -18.34 -5.48
CA ILE A 170 -0.56 -17.14 -5.84
C ILE A 170 0.04 -16.43 -7.05
N HIS A 171 1.37 -16.40 -7.19
CA HIS A 171 2.01 -15.70 -8.29
C HIS A 171 1.81 -16.41 -9.63
N PHE A 172 1.93 -17.74 -9.67
CA PHE A 172 1.86 -18.48 -10.93
C PHE A 172 0.47 -19.02 -11.25
N CYS A 173 -0.38 -19.29 -10.26
CA CYS A 173 -1.73 -19.81 -10.49
C CYS A 173 -2.81 -18.72 -10.65
N ASN A 174 -2.45 -17.44 -10.50
CA ASN A 174 -3.37 -16.31 -10.73
C ASN A 174 -2.78 -15.36 -11.78
N GLU A 175 -3.48 -15.20 -12.91
CA GLU A 175 -3.03 -14.35 -14.02
C GLU A 175 -2.94 -12.86 -13.64
N HIS A 176 -3.88 -12.34 -12.83
CA HIS A 176 -3.82 -10.94 -12.37
C HIS A 176 -2.60 -10.71 -11.48
N VAL A 177 -2.24 -11.68 -10.64
CA VAL A 177 -1.07 -11.60 -9.76
C VAL A 177 0.22 -11.73 -10.56
N LEU A 178 0.31 -12.74 -11.44
CA LEU A 178 1.45 -12.95 -12.33
C LEU A 178 1.81 -11.68 -13.11
N ARG A 179 0.78 -11.06 -13.70
CA ARG A 179 0.95 -9.89 -14.56
C ARG A 179 1.28 -8.63 -13.78
N ASN A 180 0.66 -8.41 -12.62
CA ASN A 180 0.63 -7.09 -11.99
C ASN A 180 1.37 -6.98 -10.66
N VAL A 181 1.69 -8.08 -9.99
CA VAL A 181 2.17 -8.05 -8.60
C VAL A 181 3.66 -8.35 -8.53
N SER A 182 4.41 -7.41 -7.94
CA SER A 182 5.79 -7.65 -7.52
C SER A 182 5.83 -7.89 -6.01
N PHE A 183 6.36 -9.04 -5.61
CA PHE A 183 6.55 -9.41 -4.21
C PHE A 183 7.96 -9.10 -3.73
N HIS A 184 8.04 -8.60 -2.51
CA HIS A 184 9.27 -8.32 -1.79
C HIS A 184 9.25 -9.07 -0.47
N LEU A 185 10.39 -9.56 0.00
CA LEU A 185 10.47 -10.37 1.21
C LEU A 185 11.29 -9.66 2.29
N VAL A 186 10.80 -9.68 3.52
CA VAL A 186 11.44 -9.08 4.69
C VAL A 186 11.42 -10.07 5.84
N TYR A 187 12.57 -10.26 6.49
CA TYR A 187 12.69 -11.10 7.68
C TYR A 187 13.77 -10.57 8.64
N PRO A 188 13.66 -10.82 9.96
CA PRO A 188 14.66 -10.36 10.92
C PRO A 188 15.97 -11.11 10.74
N ILE A 189 17.11 -10.45 10.93
CA ILE A 189 18.43 -11.11 10.87
C ILE A 189 18.49 -12.26 11.90
N SER A 190 17.99 -12.02 13.11
CA SER A 190 17.98 -12.99 14.20
C SER A 190 17.11 -14.22 13.93
N ARG A 191 16.22 -14.15 12.92
CA ARG A 191 15.26 -15.20 12.56
C ARG A 191 15.31 -15.50 11.06
N SER A 192 16.52 -15.47 10.49
CA SER A 192 16.76 -15.72 9.07
C SER A 192 16.46 -17.18 8.69
N PRO A 193 16.00 -17.46 7.46
CA PRO A 193 15.83 -18.82 6.97
C PRO A 193 17.13 -19.64 7.10
N ARG A 194 17.03 -20.82 7.73
CA ARG A 194 18.18 -21.71 7.97
C ARG A 194 18.43 -22.60 6.76
N HIS A 195 19.60 -23.25 6.74
CA HIS A 195 19.99 -24.22 5.70
C HIS A 195 18.90 -25.27 5.42
N GLN A 196 18.24 -25.77 6.47
CA GLN A 196 17.16 -26.76 6.35
C GLN A 196 15.93 -26.21 5.60
N HIS A 197 15.61 -24.92 5.73
CA HIS A 197 14.49 -24.29 5.05
C HIS A 197 14.81 -24.12 3.56
N LEU A 198 16.05 -23.73 3.23
CA LEU A 198 16.54 -23.64 1.85
C LEU A 198 16.56 -25.02 1.17
N ALA A 199 17.04 -26.06 1.87
CA ALA A 199 16.99 -27.42 1.37
C ALA A 199 15.57 -27.97 1.18
N ALA A 200 14.58 -27.41 1.89
CA ALA A 200 13.17 -27.75 1.69
C ALA A 200 12.54 -26.98 0.53
N LEU A 201 13.05 -25.79 0.20
CA LEU A 201 12.57 -24.95 -0.90
C LEU A 201 12.65 -25.69 -2.24
N SER A 202 13.76 -26.39 -2.52
CA SER A 202 13.94 -27.18 -3.74
C SER A 202 13.01 -28.38 -3.88
N ARG A 203 12.26 -28.74 -2.83
CA ARG A 203 11.27 -29.81 -2.83
C ARG A 203 9.83 -29.31 -2.97
N LEU A 204 9.63 -27.99 -3.05
CA LEU A 204 8.30 -27.43 -3.25
C LEU A 204 7.73 -27.87 -4.60
N LYS A 205 6.44 -28.15 -4.60
CA LYS A 205 5.66 -28.46 -5.80
C LYS A 205 4.69 -27.33 -6.05
N LEU A 206 4.40 -27.08 -7.32
CA LEU A 206 3.41 -26.11 -7.75
C LEU A 206 2.33 -26.85 -8.52
N ASP A 207 1.16 -26.97 -7.89
CA ASP A 207 -0.03 -27.56 -8.49
C ASP A 207 -1.07 -26.44 -8.64
N CYS A 208 -1.35 -26.02 -9.87
CA CYS A 208 -2.40 -25.05 -10.16
C CYS A 208 -3.68 -25.81 -10.56
N PRO A 209 -4.71 -25.89 -9.70
CA PRO A 209 -5.94 -26.60 -10.02
C PRO A 209 -6.68 -25.97 -11.21
N SER A 210 -7.16 -26.81 -12.14
CA SER A 210 -7.84 -26.40 -13.38
C SER A 210 -9.25 -25.84 -13.19
N THR A 211 -9.80 -25.94 -11.98
CA THR A 211 -11.16 -25.53 -11.64
C THR A 211 -11.12 -24.40 -10.63
N SER A 212 -11.83 -23.32 -10.93
CA SER A 212 -12.06 -22.13 -10.11
C SER A 212 -12.88 -22.38 -8.83
N ALA A 213 -12.89 -23.62 -8.33
CA ALA A 213 -13.65 -24.03 -7.15
C ALA A 213 -13.01 -23.44 -5.89
N GLY A 214 -13.65 -22.40 -5.34
CA GLY A 214 -13.52 -21.93 -3.95
C GLY A 214 -12.10 -21.72 -3.41
N ARG A 215 -11.57 -20.50 -3.55
CA ARG A 215 -10.24 -20.07 -3.07
C ARG A 215 -9.98 -20.30 -1.57
N ASP A 216 -11.03 -20.25 -0.75
CA ASP A 216 -10.95 -20.49 0.70
C ASP A 216 -10.87 -21.98 1.07
N LEU A 217 -11.00 -22.86 0.08
CA LEU A 217 -10.97 -24.32 0.25
C LEU A 217 -9.66 -24.94 -0.26
N ASP A 218 -8.71 -24.16 -0.78
CA ASP A 218 -7.41 -24.71 -1.15
C ASP A 218 -6.62 -25.07 0.12
N PRO A 219 -6.21 -26.33 0.32
CA PRO A 219 -5.48 -26.78 1.49
C PRO A 219 -4.25 -25.92 1.84
N ILE A 220 -3.61 -25.27 0.85
CA ILE A 220 -2.44 -24.42 1.07
C ILE A 220 -2.75 -23.17 1.93
N PHE A 221 -4.00 -22.70 1.90
CA PHE A 221 -4.47 -21.55 2.69
C PHE A 221 -5.33 -21.97 3.89
N ILE A 222 -5.87 -23.19 3.91
CA ILE A 222 -6.61 -23.74 5.06
C ILE A 222 -5.68 -24.06 6.24
N ASP A 223 -4.39 -24.33 6.00
CA ASP A 223 -3.47 -24.64 7.09
C ASP A 223 -3.31 -23.46 8.07
N GLN A 224 -4.13 -23.51 9.13
CA GLN A 224 -4.18 -22.62 10.28
C GLN A 224 -3.29 -23.12 11.44
N SER A 225 -2.54 -24.21 11.25
CA SER A 225 -1.67 -24.75 12.30
C SER A 225 -0.50 -23.82 12.65
N PHE A 226 -0.21 -22.83 11.80
CA PHE A 226 0.80 -21.82 12.05
C PHE A 226 0.25 -20.67 12.91
N GLU A 227 0.88 -20.48 14.06
CA GLU A 227 0.62 -19.35 14.94
C GLU A 227 0.85 -18.01 14.23
N ASN A 228 -0.17 -17.15 14.29
CA ASN A 228 -0.05 -15.74 13.89
C ASN A 228 1.12 -15.09 14.64
N TYR A 229 1.88 -14.20 13.98
CA TYR A 229 2.94 -13.40 14.61
C TYR A 229 2.48 -12.74 15.92
N ALA A 230 1.21 -12.32 15.96
CA ALA A 230 0.58 -11.68 17.12
C ALA A 230 0.47 -12.60 18.36
N ASN A 231 0.53 -13.92 18.14
CA ASN A 231 0.41 -14.93 19.20
C ASN A 231 1.76 -15.46 19.69
N ARG A 232 2.88 -15.11 19.04
CA ARG A 232 4.24 -15.53 19.42
C ARG A 232 4.91 -14.62 20.46
N GLY A 233 4.12 -13.80 21.15
CA GLY A 233 4.56 -12.92 22.23
C GLY A 233 5.49 -11.79 21.77
N LYS A 234 6.14 -11.14 22.74
CA LYS A 234 6.99 -9.94 22.55
C LYS A 234 8.25 -10.15 21.71
N GLU A 235 8.52 -11.37 21.24
CA GLU A 235 9.76 -11.74 20.55
C GLU A 235 9.83 -11.21 19.11
N LEU A 236 8.68 -10.92 18.47
CA LEU A 236 8.64 -10.49 17.08
C LEU A 236 7.58 -9.40 16.84
N ALA A 237 8.01 -8.14 16.83
CA ALA A 237 7.14 -7.02 16.46
C ALA A 237 6.96 -6.93 14.94
N TYR A 238 5.70 -6.82 14.48
CA TYR A 238 5.37 -6.66 13.07
C TYR A 238 5.80 -5.27 12.55
N PRO A 239 6.71 -5.19 11.57
CA PRO A 239 7.28 -3.92 11.14
C PRO A 239 6.46 -3.27 10.01
N ASN A 240 5.16 -3.05 10.23
CA ASN A 240 4.21 -2.57 9.20
C ASN A 240 4.69 -1.35 8.40
N ASN A 241 5.27 -0.33 9.06
CA ASN A 241 5.70 0.88 8.37
C ASN A 241 6.99 0.68 7.55
N LEU A 242 7.91 -0.18 8.00
CA LEU A 242 9.05 -0.62 7.18
C LEU A 242 8.55 -1.33 5.92
N LEU A 243 7.58 -2.25 6.06
CA LEU A 243 7.02 -2.99 4.93
C LEU A 243 6.32 -2.06 3.93
N ARG A 244 5.52 -1.09 4.42
CA ARG A 244 4.89 -0.06 3.58
C ARG A 244 5.94 0.73 2.80
N ASN A 245 6.94 1.28 3.48
CA ASN A 245 8.02 2.03 2.84
C ASN A 245 8.78 1.20 1.83
N PHE A 246 9.07 -0.06 2.18
CA PHE A 246 9.79 -0.97 1.30
C PHE A 246 9.02 -1.19 0.01
N ALA A 247 7.72 -1.50 0.08
CA ALA A 247 6.88 -1.63 -1.10
C ALA A 247 6.75 -0.32 -1.91
N ILE A 248 6.56 0.84 -1.25
CA ILE A 248 6.53 2.16 -1.93
C ILE A 248 7.80 2.41 -2.76
N ASN A 249 8.97 2.05 -2.25
CA ASN A 249 10.23 2.31 -2.93
C ASN A 249 10.31 1.62 -4.31
N TYR A 250 9.64 0.49 -4.48
CA TYR A 250 9.69 -0.33 -5.70
C TYR A 250 8.55 -0.08 -6.69
N VAL A 251 7.58 0.78 -6.37
CA VAL A 251 6.58 1.20 -7.36
C VAL A 251 7.21 2.05 -8.45
N GLN A 252 6.74 1.92 -9.69
CA GLN A 252 7.25 2.70 -10.84
C GLN A 252 6.27 3.77 -11.31
N THR A 253 5.07 3.80 -10.72
CA THR A 253 4.01 4.75 -11.06
C THR A 253 4.18 6.08 -10.31
N PRO A 254 3.64 7.19 -10.86
CA PRO A 254 3.70 8.51 -10.23
C PRO A 254 2.82 8.64 -8.98
N TYR A 255 1.75 7.85 -8.86
CA TYR A 255 0.86 7.85 -7.71
C TYR A 255 0.87 6.50 -6.99
N VAL A 256 0.66 6.53 -5.69
CA VAL A 256 0.57 5.33 -4.85
C VAL A 256 -0.74 5.30 -4.08
N PHE A 257 -1.29 4.10 -3.90
CA PHE A 257 -2.44 3.83 -3.05
C PHE A 257 -2.09 2.79 -1.99
N VAL A 258 -1.76 3.22 -0.78
CA VAL A 258 -1.34 2.32 0.30
C VAL A 258 -2.57 1.79 1.04
N THR A 259 -2.77 0.48 1.02
CA THR A 259 -3.94 -0.19 1.62
C THR A 259 -3.51 -1.38 2.49
N ASP A 260 -4.38 -1.80 3.41
CA ASP A 260 -4.19 -3.07 4.10
C ASP A 260 -4.60 -4.21 3.16
N ALA A 261 -3.96 -5.38 3.29
CA ALA A 261 -4.16 -6.47 2.34
C ALA A 261 -5.59 -7.02 2.33
N ASP A 262 -6.37 -6.78 3.39
CA ASP A 262 -7.79 -7.14 3.55
C ASP A 262 -8.76 -6.04 3.09
N MET A 263 -8.30 -5.03 2.37
CA MET A 263 -9.13 -3.95 1.81
C MET A 263 -9.31 -4.12 0.31
N ILE A 264 -10.56 -4.21 -0.14
CA ILE A 264 -10.92 -4.38 -1.55
C ILE A 264 -11.41 -3.03 -2.10
N PRO A 265 -10.81 -2.49 -3.17
CA PRO A 265 -11.28 -1.27 -3.80
C PRO A 265 -12.54 -1.46 -4.63
N SER A 266 -13.35 -0.40 -4.73
CA SER A 266 -14.46 -0.31 -5.67
C SER A 266 -13.99 -0.57 -7.10
N GLU A 267 -14.84 -1.21 -7.91
CA GLU A 267 -14.49 -1.65 -9.27
C GLU A 267 -14.00 -0.49 -10.15
N GLY A 268 -12.87 -0.72 -10.83
CA GLY A 268 -12.28 0.24 -11.77
C GLY A 268 -11.74 1.52 -11.13
N LEU A 269 -11.51 1.55 -9.80
CA LEU A 269 -11.03 2.75 -9.11
C LEU A 269 -9.77 3.36 -9.75
N ARG A 270 -8.80 2.51 -10.12
CA ARG A 270 -7.56 2.95 -10.79
C ARG A 270 -7.84 3.69 -12.10
N THR A 271 -8.65 3.10 -12.98
CA THR A 271 -8.93 3.67 -14.31
C THR A 271 -9.81 4.92 -14.21
N LYS A 272 -10.80 4.93 -13.31
CA LYS A 272 -11.60 6.13 -12.98
C LYS A 272 -10.71 7.27 -12.46
N PHE A 273 -9.75 6.97 -11.58
CA PHE A 273 -8.80 7.96 -11.09
C PHE A 273 -7.93 8.52 -12.23
N GLN A 274 -7.41 7.67 -13.12
CA GLN A 274 -6.63 8.11 -14.28
C GLN A 274 -7.44 9.06 -15.19
N ARG A 275 -8.71 8.74 -15.47
CA ARG A 275 -9.60 9.61 -16.27
C ARG A 275 -9.88 10.93 -15.56
N PHE A 276 -10.21 10.87 -14.28
CA PHE A 276 -10.39 12.04 -13.42
C PHE A 276 -9.17 12.97 -13.48
N MET A 277 -7.97 12.44 -13.29
CA MET A 277 -6.73 13.22 -13.33
C MET A 277 -6.43 13.77 -14.73
N SER A 278 -6.69 12.98 -15.77
CA SER A 278 -6.52 13.40 -17.17
C SER A 278 -7.45 14.55 -17.54
N SER A 279 -8.64 14.61 -16.96
CA SER A 279 -9.61 15.70 -17.19
C SER A 279 -9.07 17.09 -16.81
N PHE A 280 -8.10 17.17 -15.88
CA PHE A 280 -7.44 18.43 -15.52
C PHE A 280 -6.30 18.82 -16.47
N SER A 281 -5.75 17.86 -17.22
CA SER A 281 -4.65 18.09 -18.16
C SER A 281 -5.11 18.54 -19.54
N LEU A 282 -6.39 18.33 -19.86
CA LEU A 282 -7.00 18.74 -21.13
C LEU A 282 -7.40 20.22 -21.16
N VAL A 283 -7.20 20.98 -20.07
CA VAL A 283 -7.50 22.41 -20.01
C VAL A 283 -6.39 23.19 -20.73
N PRO A 284 -6.70 23.91 -21.85
CA PRO A 284 -5.68 24.63 -22.60
C PRO A 284 -4.99 25.72 -21.76
N PRO A 285 -3.66 25.93 -21.90
CA PRO A 285 -2.94 27.01 -21.23
C PRO A 285 -3.44 28.43 -21.56
N SER A 286 -4.27 28.59 -22.59
CA SER A 286 -4.88 29.87 -22.94
C SER A 286 -5.99 30.30 -21.97
N LEU A 287 -6.62 29.36 -21.25
CA LEU A 287 -7.58 29.65 -20.19
C LEU A 287 -6.91 29.90 -18.82
N SER A 288 -5.65 29.51 -18.64
CA SER A 288 -4.88 29.77 -17.41
C SER A 288 -4.13 31.10 -17.40
N LYS A 289 -4.08 31.81 -18.54
CA LYS A 289 -3.29 33.06 -18.71
C LYS A 289 -4.09 34.35 -18.65
N SER A 290 -5.39 34.31 -18.40
CA SER A 290 -6.15 35.54 -18.14
C SER A 290 -6.48 35.62 -16.64
N PRO A 291 -5.73 36.41 -15.84
CA PRO A 291 -6.22 36.86 -14.55
C PRO A 291 -7.24 37.98 -14.78
N SER A 292 -8.25 37.75 -15.62
CA SER A 292 -9.40 38.63 -15.74
C SER A 292 -10.43 38.12 -14.76
N LEU A 293 -10.45 38.76 -13.59
CA LEU A 293 -11.62 39.33 -12.92
C LEU A 293 -13.02 38.74 -13.24
N PHE A 294 -13.17 37.44 -13.39
CA PHE A 294 -14.44 36.77 -13.24
C PHE A 294 -14.54 36.41 -11.78
N LEU A 295 -15.37 37.17 -11.05
CA LEU A 295 -15.92 36.73 -9.78
C LEU A 295 -16.49 35.32 -10.04
N ALA A 296 -15.76 34.28 -9.66
CA ALA A 296 -16.28 32.91 -9.69
C ALA A 296 -17.49 32.92 -8.77
N LYS A 297 -18.69 33.01 -9.36
CA LYS A 297 -19.95 33.11 -8.63
C LYS A 297 -20.23 31.84 -7.85
N ASP A 298 -19.51 30.76 -8.15
CA ASP A 298 -19.59 29.48 -7.47
C ASP A 298 -18.24 29.12 -6.81
N THR A 299 -18.27 28.92 -5.49
CA THR A 299 -17.10 28.50 -4.69
C THR A 299 -16.48 27.18 -5.18
N ASN A 300 -17.24 26.34 -5.87
CA ASN A 300 -16.77 25.07 -6.41
C ASN A 300 -15.86 25.27 -7.64
N GLU A 301 -16.15 26.26 -8.49
CA GLU A 301 -15.35 26.57 -9.67
C GLU A 301 -13.99 27.16 -9.27
N ALA A 302 -13.97 28.05 -8.27
CA ALA A 302 -12.73 28.59 -7.71
C ALA A 302 -11.84 27.49 -7.11
N LYS A 303 -12.43 26.53 -6.36
CA LYS A 303 -11.70 25.38 -5.79
C LYS A 303 -11.15 24.45 -6.87
N ARG A 304 -11.93 24.20 -7.94
CA ARG A 304 -11.50 23.42 -9.10
C ARG A 304 -10.33 24.09 -9.82
N ASN A 305 -10.39 25.40 -10.03
CA ASN A 305 -9.30 26.16 -10.68
C ASN A 305 -8.03 26.16 -9.82
N MET A 306 -8.15 26.33 -8.50
CA MET A 306 -7.02 26.20 -7.58
C MET A 306 -6.41 24.79 -7.62
N LEU A 307 -7.22 23.74 -7.76
CA LEU A 307 -6.73 22.38 -7.90
C LEU A 307 -6.00 22.18 -9.23
N ILE A 308 -6.54 22.69 -10.34
CA ILE A 308 -5.88 22.67 -11.65
C ILE A 308 -4.52 23.35 -11.55
N GLU A 309 -4.45 24.53 -10.93
CA GLU A 309 -3.19 25.25 -10.72
C GLU A 309 -2.18 24.41 -9.93
N LYS A 310 -2.61 23.78 -8.82
CA LYS A 310 -1.74 22.88 -8.04
C LYS A 310 -1.26 21.67 -8.84
N LEU A 311 -2.12 21.06 -9.65
CA LEU A 311 -1.80 19.90 -10.48
C LEU A 311 -0.87 20.23 -11.65
N THR A 312 -0.98 21.44 -12.21
CA THR A 312 -0.28 21.86 -13.43
C THR A 312 1.01 22.64 -13.15
N HIS A 313 1.08 23.38 -12.04
CA HIS A 313 2.19 24.28 -11.70
C HIS A 313 2.82 23.99 -10.34
N GLY A 314 2.23 23.10 -9.52
CA GLY A 314 2.79 22.72 -8.23
C GLY A 314 4.03 21.85 -8.41
N LYS A 315 5.21 22.35 -8.00
CA LYS A 315 6.47 21.61 -8.05
C LYS A 315 6.44 20.25 -7.32
N ASP A 316 5.54 20.06 -6.35
CA ASP A 316 5.54 18.91 -5.44
C ASP A 316 4.21 18.10 -5.37
N ASN A 317 3.19 18.39 -6.19
CA ASN A 317 1.88 17.71 -6.21
C ASN A 317 1.37 17.28 -4.81
N LEU A 318 1.21 18.26 -3.91
CA LEU A 318 0.83 18.09 -2.50
C LEU A 318 -0.68 17.83 -2.30
N LEU A 319 -1.19 16.83 -3.00
CA LEU A 319 -2.61 16.45 -2.99
C LEU A 319 -2.74 15.00 -2.51
N ALA A 320 -3.67 14.77 -1.59
CA ALA A 320 -4.09 13.45 -1.16
C ALA A 320 -5.57 13.27 -1.48
N PHE A 321 -5.89 12.31 -2.33
CA PHE A 321 -7.25 11.98 -2.73
C PHE A 321 -7.78 10.86 -1.83
N VAL A 322 -8.59 11.23 -0.85
CA VAL A 322 -9.11 10.34 0.17
C VAL A 322 -10.18 9.41 -0.40
N VAL A 323 -10.02 8.12 -0.14
CA VAL A 323 -10.94 7.05 -0.52
C VAL A 323 -11.64 6.56 0.75
N PRO A 324 -12.95 6.84 0.94
CA PRO A 324 -13.69 6.36 2.09
C PRO A 324 -13.65 4.84 2.23
N ALA A 325 -13.45 4.37 3.46
CA ALA A 325 -13.37 2.95 3.77
C ALA A 325 -14.56 2.46 4.61
N PHE A 326 -14.98 1.23 4.37
CA PHE A 326 -16.16 0.61 4.96
C PHE A 326 -15.86 -0.80 5.49
N GLU A 327 -16.63 -1.23 6.47
CA GLU A 327 -16.75 -2.64 6.85
C GLU A 327 -18.07 -3.19 6.28
N LEU A 328 -18.01 -4.40 5.71
CA LEU A 328 -19.14 -5.09 5.09
C LEU A 328 -19.42 -6.40 5.83
N ASP A 329 -20.69 -6.73 6.01
CA ASP A 329 -21.10 -8.02 6.58
C ASP A 329 -20.58 -9.20 5.74
N THR A 330 -20.09 -10.25 6.40
CA THR A 330 -19.54 -11.44 5.74
C THR A 330 -20.55 -12.21 4.88
N SER A 331 -21.86 -12.04 5.11
CA SER A 331 -22.90 -12.67 4.29
C SER A 331 -23.16 -11.93 2.98
N ALA A 332 -22.66 -10.70 2.83
CA ALA A 332 -22.88 -9.87 1.65
C ALA A 332 -21.76 -10.06 0.62
N ARG A 333 -22.09 -9.86 -0.65
CA ARG A 333 -21.09 -9.76 -1.71
C ARG A 333 -20.41 -8.39 -1.67
N VAL A 334 -19.17 -8.31 -2.12
CA VAL A 334 -18.48 -7.01 -2.28
C VAL A 334 -19.25 -6.14 -3.29
N PRO A 335 -19.65 -4.91 -2.92
CA PRO A 335 -20.30 -3.98 -3.84
C PRO A 335 -19.28 -3.42 -4.84
N SER A 336 -19.65 -3.36 -6.11
CA SER A 336 -18.76 -2.84 -7.15
C SER A 336 -18.87 -1.33 -7.33
N LYS A 337 -20.05 -0.76 -7.05
CA LYS A 337 -20.38 0.66 -7.25
C LYS A 337 -20.98 1.28 -6.00
N LYS A 338 -20.93 2.61 -5.92
CA LYS A 338 -21.43 3.38 -4.77
C LYS A 338 -22.92 3.12 -4.52
N SER A 339 -23.74 3.04 -5.56
CA SER A 339 -25.17 2.76 -5.45
C SER A 339 -25.44 1.47 -4.67
N GLU A 340 -24.74 0.38 -5.01
CA GLU A 340 -24.85 -0.91 -4.31
C GLU A 340 -24.37 -0.82 -2.85
N LEU A 341 -23.26 -0.12 -2.62
CA LEU A 341 -22.75 0.12 -1.27
C LEU A 341 -23.79 0.87 -0.41
N LEU A 342 -24.47 1.86 -0.97
CA LEU A 342 -25.52 2.61 -0.28
C LEU A 342 -26.76 1.75 -0.02
N GLU A 343 -27.15 0.88 -0.95
CA GLU A 343 -28.21 -0.12 -0.70
C GLU A 343 -27.86 -1.06 0.45
N PHE A 344 -26.61 -1.52 0.52
CA PHE A 344 -26.14 -2.36 1.63
C PHE A 344 -26.05 -1.59 2.95
N TRP A 345 -25.70 -0.29 2.88
CA TRP A 345 -25.78 0.59 4.04
C TRP A 345 -27.20 0.68 4.58
N ASP A 346 -28.18 0.92 3.71
CA ASP A 346 -29.60 1.02 4.10
C ASP A 346 -30.14 -0.27 4.73
N LYS A 347 -29.58 -1.41 4.35
CA LYS A 347 -29.87 -2.72 4.95
C LYS A 347 -29.10 -3.00 6.24
N GLY A 348 -28.24 -2.09 6.70
CA GLY A 348 -27.39 -2.27 7.88
C GLY A 348 -26.24 -3.26 7.68
N GLN A 349 -25.92 -3.63 6.44
CA GLN A 349 -24.85 -4.57 6.10
C GLN A 349 -23.50 -3.87 5.91
N VAL A 350 -23.49 -2.55 5.79
CA VAL A 350 -22.29 -1.72 5.63
C VAL A 350 -22.25 -0.66 6.72
N ARG A 351 -21.04 -0.37 7.20
CA ARG A 351 -20.78 0.74 8.12
C ARG A 351 -19.41 1.36 7.86
N PRO A 352 -19.14 2.60 8.32
CA PRO A 352 -17.81 3.17 8.27
C PRO A 352 -16.74 2.26 8.86
N PHE A 353 -15.54 2.30 8.28
CA PHE A 353 -14.42 1.52 8.79
C PHE A 353 -14.09 1.89 10.24
N TYR A 354 -13.76 0.90 11.07
CA TYR A 354 -13.46 1.08 12.49
C TYR A 354 -14.58 1.76 13.31
N TRP A 355 -15.83 1.70 12.86
CA TRP A 355 -16.96 2.31 13.56
C TRP A 355 -17.01 1.95 15.05
N ASP A 356 -16.86 0.67 15.39
CA ASP A 356 -16.90 0.20 16.79
C ASP A 356 -15.55 0.32 17.53
N VAL A 357 -14.44 0.40 16.79
CA VAL A 357 -13.08 0.31 17.36
C VAL A 357 -12.48 1.70 17.59
N CYS A 358 -12.66 2.60 16.64
CA CYS A 358 -12.22 3.99 16.71
C CYS A 358 -13.04 4.86 15.74
N SER A 359 -14.28 5.19 16.11
CA SER A 359 -15.14 6.07 15.30
C SER A 359 -14.47 7.42 14.97
N ARG A 360 -13.77 8.01 15.94
CA ARG A 360 -13.01 9.26 15.77
C ARG A 360 -11.89 9.16 14.74
N CYS A 361 -11.33 7.96 14.52
CA CYS A 361 -10.26 7.78 13.54
C CYS A 361 -10.75 7.98 12.10
N GLN A 362 -12.06 7.88 11.84
CA GLN A 362 -12.64 8.06 10.52
C GLN A 362 -13.66 9.22 10.44
N GLU A 363 -13.93 9.89 11.56
CA GLU A 363 -14.99 10.90 11.70
C GLU A 363 -14.86 12.05 10.68
N ASP A 364 -13.65 12.60 10.49
CA ASP A 364 -13.43 13.73 9.58
C ASP A 364 -13.59 13.36 8.09
N THR A 365 -13.67 12.06 7.75
CA THR A 365 -14.11 11.63 6.43
C THR A 365 -15.55 12.09 6.16
N ASN A 366 -16.38 12.32 7.18
CA ASN A 366 -17.76 12.78 7.09
C ASN A 366 -18.62 11.92 6.14
N TYR A 367 -18.86 10.69 6.56
CA TYR A 367 -19.55 9.72 5.73
C TYR A 367 -21.01 10.09 5.42
N ASP A 368 -21.70 10.79 6.33
CA ASP A 368 -23.07 11.27 6.08
C ASP A 368 -23.08 12.25 4.90
N ARG A 369 -22.13 13.19 4.86
CA ARG A 369 -21.95 14.08 3.71
C ARG A 369 -21.60 13.27 2.45
N TRP A 370 -20.65 12.35 2.53
CA TRP A 370 -20.24 11.52 1.38
C TRP A 370 -21.41 10.74 0.77
N ARG A 371 -22.26 10.19 1.63
CA ARG A 371 -23.46 9.44 1.25
C ARG A 371 -24.45 10.30 0.45
N THR A 372 -24.59 11.58 0.80
CA THR A 372 -25.52 12.50 0.10
C THR A 372 -25.01 13.02 -1.24
N LEU A 373 -23.74 12.77 -1.58
CA LEU A 373 -23.19 13.19 -2.87
C LEU A 373 -23.85 12.35 -3.98
N VAL A 374 -24.71 13.01 -4.75
CA VAL A 374 -25.29 12.49 -5.98
C VAL A 374 -24.17 12.42 -7.00
N SER A 375 -24.02 11.26 -7.65
CA SER A 375 -23.19 11.13 -8.85
C SER A 375 -23.51 12.28 -9.78
N SER A 376 -22.51 13.01 -10.27
CA SER A 376 -22.73 13.99 -11.33
C SER A 376 -23.10 13.25 -12.64
N ASP A 377 -24.30 12.70 -12.71
CA ASP A 377 -24.99 12.26 -13.92
C ASP A 377 -25.70 13.46 -14.60
N ILE A 378 -25.30 14.69 -14.26
CA ILE A 378 -25.92 15.90 -14.82
C ILE A 378 -25.43 16.09 -16.26
N GLY A 379 -26.19 15.49 -17.17
CA GLY A 379 -26.35 15.93 -18.55
C GLY A 379 -25.68 15.03 -19.58
N HIS A 380 -26.28 13.88 -19.89
CA HIS A 380 -26.57 13.43 -21.26
C HIS A 380 -27.45 12.17 -21.17
N GLU A 381 -28.76 12.39 -21.18
CA GLU A 381 -29.83 11.39 -21.00
C GLU A 381 -29.98 10.40 -22.19
N HIS A 382 -28.92 10.19 -22.99
CA HIS A 382 -28.98 9.39 -24.21
C HIS A 382 -27.85 8.39 -24.42
N ASP A 383 -26.92 8.24 -23.49
CA ASP A 383 -25.87 7.20 -23.60
C ASP A 383 -26.08 6.13 -22.52
N SER A 384 -26.45 4.93 -22.95
CA SER A 384 -26.70 3.74 -22.12
C SER A 384 -25.43 3.16 -21.48
N GLN A 385 -24.43 4.02 -21.26
CA GLN A 385 -23.10 3.68 -20.78
C GLN A 385 -22.50 4.79 -19.87
N SER A 386 -23.34 5.52 -19.11
CA SER A 386 -22.84 6.42 -18.04
C SER A 386 -22.13 5.59 -16.95
N THR A 387 -20.81 5.46 -17.06
CA THR A 387 -19.99 4.96 -15.97
C THR A 387 -19.86 6.07 -14.94
N SER A 388 -20.32 5.84 -13.70
CA SER A 388 -20.15 6.82 -12.60
C SER A 388 -18.66 7.13 -12.41
N GLU A 389 -18.24 8.27 -12.96
CA GLU A 389 -16.87 8.76 -12.90
C GLU A 389 -16.56 9.27 -11.49
N VAL A 390 -15.27 9.29 -11.15
CA VAL A 390 -14.78 9.80 -9.87
C VAL A 390 -14.55 11.31 -9.96
N ALA A 391 -15.02 12.04 -8.96
CA ALA A 391 -14.77 13.46 -8.77
C ALA A 391 -14.40 13.78 -7.32
N ILE A 392 -14.00 15.02 -7.06
CA ILE A 392 -13.83 15.51 -5.68
C ILE A 392 -15.20 15.89 -5.15
N GLY A 393 -15.63 15.21 -4.08
CA GLY A 393 -16.82 15.58 -3.33
C GLY A 393 -16.58 16.81 -2.46
N TYR A 394 -15.50 16.80 -1.67
CA TYR A 394 -15.13 17.91 -0.79
C TYR A 394 -13.69 17.81 -0.27
N THR A 395 -13.18 18.94 0.19
CA THR A 395 -11.90 19.04 0.90
C THR A 395 -12.12 18.93 2.40
N VAL A 396 -11.22 18.24 3.11
CA VAL A 396 -11.24 18.05 4.56
C VAL A 396 -10.06 18.77 5.18
N ASP A 397 -10.33 19.51 6.26
CA ASP A 397 -9.28 20.02 7.14
C ASP A 397 -8.86 18.91 8.10
N TYR A 398 -7.56 18.62 8.12
CA TYR A 398 -7.00 17.58 8.98
C TYR A 398 -7.28 17.86 10.47
N LYS A 399 -7.68 16.82 11.20
CA LYS A 399 -7.65 16.81 12.66
C LYS A 399 -7.12 15.46 13.17
N ASP A 400 -6.46 15.51 14.32
CA ASP A 400 -5.96 14.34 15.03
C ASP A 400 -7.13 13.67 15.81
N PRO A 401 -7.34 12.34 15.76
CA PRO A 401 -6.52 11.28 15.14
C PRO A 401 -7.11 10.69 13.84
N TRP A 402 -7.21 11.48 12.76
CA TRP A 402 -7.76 10.98 11.49
C TRP A 402 -6.82 10.01 10.75
N GLU A 403 -7.38 8.89 10.28
CA GLU A 403 -6.68 7.76 9.68
C GLU A 403 -7.26 7.33 8.31
N PRO A 404 -7.36 8.22 7.31
CA PRO A 404 -7.93 7.92 6.01
C PRO A 404 -7.05 7.00 5.15
N PHE A 405 -7.67 6.35 4.17
CA PHE A 405 -6.98 5.82 3.00
C PHE A 405 -6.99 6.84 1.88
N TYR A 406 -5.91 6.94 1.11
CA TYR A 406 -5.81 7.96 0.06
C TYR A 406 -4.86 7.55 -1.07
N ILE A 407 -5.08 8.13 -2.25
CA ILE A 407 -4.17 8.12 -3.39
C ILE A 407 -3.37 9.42 -3.35
N ALA A 408 -2.04 9.36 -3.46
CA ALA A 408 -1.18 10.54 -3.47
C ALA A 408 0.04 10.33 -4.37
N SER A 409 0.72 11.41 -4.71
CA SER A 409 2.01 11.35 -5.42
C SER A 409 3.01 10.48 -4.66
N LYS A 410 3.85 9.72 -5.38
CA LYS A 410 4.93 8.91 -4.80
C LYS A 410 5.93 9.75 -3.99
N SER A 411 5.98 11.06 -4.22
CA SER A 411 6.80 12.02 -3.45
C SER A 411 6.33 12.27 -2.01
N LEU A 412 5.26 11.60 -1.55
CA LEU A 412 4.77 11.71 -0.18
C LEU A 412 5.83 11.38 0.89
N PRO A 413 5.72 11.96 2.10
CA PRO A 413 6.52 11.54 3.24
C PRO A 413 6.31 10.06 3.55
N LEU A 414 7.41 9.31 3.62
CA LEU A 414 7.41 7.90 4.02
C LEU A 414 6.98 7.74 5.48
N TYR A 415 6.45 6.55 5.80
CA TYR A 415 6.01 6.22 7.15
C TYR A 415 7.20 6.17 8.12
N ASP A 416 7.01 6.63 9.36
CA ASP A 416 8.02 6.47 10.40
C ASP A 416 8.08 5.01 10.89
N GLU A 417 9.21 4.36 10.66
CA GLU A 417 9.43 2.91 10.87
C GLU A 417 9.52 2.52 12.36
N ARG A 418 9.55 3.49 13.28
CA ARG A 418 9.50 3.25 14.73
C ARG A 418 8.10 2.82 15.18
N PHE A 419 7.05 3.21 14.45
CA PHE A 419 5.68 2.74 14.70
C PHE A 419 5.51 1.32 14.14
N LYS A 420 5.50 0.36 15.05
CA LYS A 420 5.31 -1.07 14.77
C LYS A 420 4.00 -1.53 15.41
N GLN A 421 3.43 -2.62 14.90
CA GLN A 421 2.20 -3.20 15.43
C GLN A 421 1.00 -2.23 15.39
N TYR A 422 0.07 -2.39 16.33
CA TYR A 422 -1.19 -1.67 16.37
C TYR A 422 -1.07 -0.22 16.87
N GLY A 423 -1.83 0.68 16.27
CA GLY A 423 -2.04 2.05 16.75
C GLY A 423 -1.06 3.08 16.17
N PHE A 424 -1.56 4.28 15.89
CA PHE A 424 -0.84 5.47 15.43
C PHE A 424 0.05 5.34 14.18
N ASN A 425 0.13 4.17 13.54
CA ASN A 425 1.05 3.92 12.43
C ASN A 425 0.72 4.67 11.13
N ARG A 426 -0.57 4.76 10.74
CA ARG A 426 -1.04 5.61 9.62
C ARG A 426 -1.37 7.03 10.08
N ILE A 427 -1.92 7.18 11.29
CA ILE A 427 -2.21 8.50 11.89
C ILE A 427 -0.94 9.36 11.89
N SER A 428 0.22 8.80 12.25
CA SER A 428 1.49 9.54 12.23
C SER A 428 1.86 10.03 10.84
N GLN A 429 1.60 9.23 9.82
CA GLN A 429 1.95 9.54 8.44
C GLN A 429 1.00 10.61 7.85
N VAL A 430 -0.30 10.53 8.14
CA VAL A 430 -1.29 11.55 7.73
C VAL A 430 -1.00 12.88 8.45
N CYS A 431 -0.60 12.83 9.72
CA CYS A 431 -0.13 13.99 10.46
C CYS A 431 1.10 14.64 9.78
N GLU A 432 2.10 13.85 9.39
CA GLU A 432 3.27 14.37 8.68
C GLU A 432 2.89 14.95 7.31
N MET A 433 2.03 14.29 6.54
CA MET A 433 1.52 14.82 5.27
C MET A 433 0.85 16.18 5.44
N HIS A 434 0.02 16.34 6.48
CA HIS A 434 -0.61 17.63 6.78
C HIS A 434 0.43 18.73 7.00
N ILE A 435 1.46 18.46 7.81
CA ILE A 435 2.55 19.39 8.09
C ILE A 435 3.41 19.63 6.85
N ALA A 436 3.64 18.63 6.02
CA ALA A 436 4.34 18.77 4.75
C ALA A 436 3.56 19.59 3.69
N GLY A 437 2.33 20.00 3.96
CA GLY A 437 1.56 20.88 3.10
C GLY A 437 0.46 20.19 2.28
N PHE A 438 0.25 18.88 2.44
CA PHE A 438 -0.77 18.14 1.69
C PHE A 438 -2.18 18.64 2.01
N THR A 439 -3.02 18.76 0.99
CA THR A 439 -4.47 18.98 1.16
C THR A 439 -5.24 17.71 0.83
N PHE A 440 -6.26 17.41 1.63
CA PHE A 440 -7.02 16.16 1.56
C PHE A 440 -8.36 16.37 0.89
N HIS A 441 -8.64 15.61 -0.18
CA HIS A 441 -9.83 15.74 -1.00
C HIS A 441 -10.56 14.40 -1.07
N VAL A 442 -11.75 14.31 -0.50
CA VAL A 442 -12.56 13.09 -0.49
C VAL A 442 -13.17 12.88 -1.88
N LEU A 443 -12.94 11.69 -2.43
CA LEU A 443 -13.49 11.25 -3.70
C LEU A 443 -14.94 10.76 -3.53
N ASP A 444 -15.82 11.12 -4.45
CA ASP A 444 -17.27 10.88 -4.33
C ASP A 444 -17.73 9.46 -4.71
N ASN A 445 -17.14 8.85 -5.73
CA ASN A 445 -17.49 7.56 -6.35
C ASN A 445 -16.34 6.54 -6.26
N ALA A 446 -15.56 6.64 -5.18
CA ALA A 446 -14.48 5.73 -4.84
C ALA A 446 -14.66 5.23 -3.41
N PHE A 447 -14.41 3.95 -3.15
CA PHE A 447 -14.42 3.42 -1.79
C PHE A 447 -13.55 2.16 -1.63
N LEU A 448 -13.25 1.81 -0.38
CA LEU A 448 -12.65 0.54 0.03
C LEU A 448 -13.63 -0.24 0.91
N VAL A 449 -13.58 -1.57 0.84
CA VAL A 449 -14.36 -2.47 1.68
C VAL A 449 -13.46 -3.47 2.39
N HIS A 450 -13.66 -3.60 3.70
CA HIS A 450 -13.15 -4.69 4.51
C HIS A 450 -14.26 -5.73 4.77
N MET A 451 -13.98 -7.01 4.52
CA MET A 451 -14.93 -8.09 4.80
C MET A 451 -14.98 -8.43 6.29
N GLY A 452 -16.14 -8.28 6.90
CA GLY A 452 -16.41 -8.50 8.31
C GLY A 452 -16.25 -7.25 9.17
N PHE A 453 -16.98 -7.22 10.28
CA PHE A 453 -16.98 -6.12 11.23
C PHE A 453 -15.82 -6.24 12.23
N LYS A 454 -14.99 -5.20 12.33
CA LYS A 454 -13.91 -5.16 13.32
C LYS A 454 -14.54 -4.88 14.69
N LYS A 455 -14.24 -5.72 15.69
CA LYS A 455 -14.83 -5.65 17.04
C LYS A 455 -13.73 -5.46 18.09
N GLN A 456 -14.04 -4.80 19.20
CA GLN A 456 -13.03 -4.54 20.24
C GLN A 456 -12.36 -5.80 20.78
N ASN A 457 -13.08 -6.92 20.84
CA ASN A 457 -12.60 -8.19 21.39
C ASN A 457 -11.94 -9.11 20.34
N SER A 458 -11.83 -8.68 19.07
CA SER A 458 -11.22 -9.52 18.01
C SER A 458 -9.71 -9.29 17.84
N PHE A 459 -9.08 -8.57 18.76
CA PHE A 459 -7.66 -8.24 18.70
C PHE A 459 -6.85 -9.11 19.66
N HIS A 460 -5.54 -9.23 19.41
CA HIS A 460 -4.63 -9.94 20.29
C HIS A 460 -4.44 -9.21 21.63
N SER A 461 -4.01 -9.96 22.65
CA SER A 461 -3.94 -9.49 24.05
C SER A 461 -3.05 -8.26 24.27
N ASP A 462 -1.97 -8.14 23.50
CA ASP A 462 -0.99 -7.05 23.64
C ASP A 462 -1.39 -5.73 22.94
N LYS A 463 -2.51 -5.71 22.21
CA LYS A 463 -2.96 -4.57 21.39
C LYS A 463 -2.96 -3.24 22.14
N ASP A 464 -3.51 -3.21 23.35
CA ASP A 464 -3.63 -1.97 24.13
C ASP A 464 -2.25 -1.45 24.58
N ALA A 465 -1.34 -2.35 24.96
CA ALA A 465 0.03 -1.98 25.34
C ALA A 465 0.86 -1.47 24.14
N GLU A 466 0.61 -2.00 22.94
CA GLU A 466 1.18 -1.49 21.70
C GLU A 466 0.62 -0.11 21.35
N ASN A 467 -0.69 0.07 21.45
CA ASN A 467 -1.35 1.34 21.21
C ASN A 467 -0.84 2.44 22.16
N ASP A 468 -0.71 2.14 23.46
CA ASP A 468 -0.17 3.06 24.47
C ASP A 468 1.28 3.47 24.14
N ARG A 469 2.12 2.51 23.74
CA ARG A 469 3.51 2.77 23.33
C ARG A 469 3.57 3.67 22.10
N ASN A 470 2.78 3.36 21.09
CA ASN A 470 2.72 4.14 19.85
C ASN A 470 2.11 5.53 20.08
N ARG A 471 1.17 5.68 21.02
CA ARG A 471 0.66 6.99 21.45
C ARG A 471 1.76 7.87 22.04
N LEU A 472 2.59 7.33 22.93
CA LEU A 472 3.72 8.06 23.51
C LEU A 472 4.77 8.43 22.46
N LEU A 473 5.07 7.50 21.55
CA LEU A 473 5.95 7.76 20.42
C LEU A 473 5.39 8.86 19.51
N PHE A 474 4.07 8.86 19.25
CA PHE A 474 3.41 9.88 18.43
C PHE A 474 3.52 11.28 19.03
N ARG A 475 3.37 11.41 20.36
CA ARG A 475 3.60 12.70 21.04
C ARG A 475 5.01 13.23 20.80
N LYS A 476 6.03 12.37 20.92
CA LYS A 476 7.42 12.75 20.63
C LYS A 476 7.61 13.10 19.16
N TYR A 477 7.03 12.31 18.26
CA TYR A 477 7.12 12.52 16.82
C TYR A 477 6.50 13.85 16.38
N LYS A 478 5.37 14.28 16.97
CA LYS A 478 4.79 15.62 16.73
C LYS A 478 5.78 16.74 17.03
N GLU A 479 6.60 16.62 18.08
CA GLU A 479 7.66 17.61 18.38
C GLU A 479 8.82 17.54 17.38
N GLU A 480 9.23 16.33 16.97
CA GLU A 480 10.26 16.13 15.93
C GLU A 480 9.81 16.71 14.57
N LEU A 481 8.52 16.64 14.23
CA LEU A 481 7.96 17.25 13.02
C LEU A 481 8.10 18.78 13.02
N LYS A 482 7.95 19.45 14.16
CA LYS A 482 8.16 20.91 14.25
C LYS A 482 9.60 21.30 13.90
N VAL A 483 10.56 20.45 14.26
CA VAL A 483 11.97 20.65 13.92
C VAL A 483 12.23 20.35 12.45
N LYS A 484 11.64 19.26 11.93
CA LYS A 484 11.78 18.85 10.52
C LYS A 484 11.16 19.87 9.55
N TYR A 485 10.08 20.54 9.97
CA TYR A 485 9.32 21.50 9.16
C TYR A 485 9.25 22.88 9.85
N PRO A 486 10.39 23.62 9.96
CA PRO A 486 10.47 24.83 10.78
C PRO A 486 9.68 26.02 10.24
N ASN A 487 9.40 26.04 8.94
CA ASN A 487 8.76 27.17 8.23
C ASN A 487 7.26 26.95 7.96
N VAL A 488 6.67 25.89 8.50
CA VAL A 488 5.27 25.55 8.23
C VAL A 488 4.34 26.28 9.20
N THR A 489 3.38 27.02 8.65
CA THR A 489 2.36 27.78 9.40
C THR A 489 1.15 26.94 9.85
N ARG A 490 1.00 25.71 9.34
CA ARG A 490 -0.09 24.82 9.73
C ARG A 490 0.14 24.35 11.17
N SER A 491 -0.77 24.71 12.06
CA SER A 491 -0.68 24.27 13.45
C SER A 491 -0.95 22.77 13.53
N LEU A 492 -0.04 22.03 14.16
CA LEU A 492 -0.44 20.83 14.89
C LEU A 492 -1.48 21.32 15.90
N LEU A 493 -2.77 21.07 15.66
CA LEU A 493 -3.80 21.42 16.64
C LEU A 493 -3.35 20.81 17.98
N PRO A 494 -3.26 21.62 19.05
CA PRO A 494 -2.82 21.08 20.33
C PRO A 494 -3.83 20.02 20.76
N ASP A 495 -3.35 18.86 21.22
CA ASP A 495 -4.14 17.96 22.06
C ASP A 495 -4.76 18.86 23.13
N SER A 496 -6.06 19.14 23.02
CA SER A 496 -6.68 20.13 23.89
C SER A 496 -6.33 19.76 25.33
N ALA A 497 -5.85 20.73 26.12
CA ALA A 497 -5.29 20.44 27.45
C ALA A 497 -6.31 19.69 28.35
N ILE A 498 -7.60 19.88 28.07
CA ILE A 498 -8.73 19.18 28.67
C ILE A 498 -8.71 17.68 28.31
N PHE A 499 -8.40 17.33 27.07
CA PHE A 499 -8.27 15.93 26.63
C PHE A 499 -7.12 15.17 27.28
N ARG A 500 -5.98 15.85 27.52
CA ARG A 500 -4.86 15.25 28.27
C ARG A 500 -5.32 14.78 29.65
N GLN A 501 -6.08 15.61 30.36
CA GLN A 501 -6.58 15.24 31.69
C GLN A 501 -7.68 14.17 31.62
N VAL A 502 -8.63 14.29 30.69
CA VAL A 502 -9.79 13.36 30.64
C VAL A 502 -9.39 11.95 30.23
N GLU A 503 -8.45 11.77 29.29
CA GLU A 503 -8.00 10.43 28.89
C GLU A 503 -6.97 9.82 29.83
N ASP A 504 -6.05 10.60 30.40
CA ASP A 504 -5.15 10.10 31.44
C ASP A 504 -5.95 9.70 32.69
N LEU A 505 -7.02 10.43 33.02
CA LEU A 505 -7.99 10.03 34.03
C LEU A 505 -8.73 8.75 33.62
N ARG A 506 -9.21 8.64 32.38
CA ARG A 506 -9.92 7.43 31.91
C ARG A 506 -9.05 6.17 31.95
N SER A 507 -7.77 6.28 31.55
CA SER A 507 -6.79 5.20 31.62
C SER A 507 -6.38 4.85 33.07
N ALA A 508 -6.32 5.85 33.96
CA ALA A 508 -6.12 5.64 35.38
C ALA A 508 -7.34 4.98 36.06
N PHE A 509 -8.56 5.33 35.64
CA PHE A 509 -9.82 4.77 36.14
C PHE A 509 -9.99 3.29 35.76
N THR A 510 -9.65 2.89 34.53
CA THR A 510 -9.70 1.48 34.11
C THR A 510 -8.65 0.63 34.81
N LYS A 511 -7.47 1.18 35.15
CA LYS A 511 -6.41 0.43 35.84
C LYS A 511 -6.63 0.27 37.35
N ASN A 512 -7.42 1.11 38.01
CA ASN A 512 -7.50 1.14 39.49
C ASN A 512 -8.89 1.43 40.06
N PHE A 513 -9.93 0.77 39.53
CA PHE A 513 -11.33 0.98 39.95
C PHE A 513 -11.59 0.83 41.47
N ARG A 514 -10.76 0.07 42.20
CA ARG A 514 -10.88 -0.10 43.66
C ARG A 514 -10.28 1.05 44.49
N SER A 515 -9.27 1.74 43.98
CA SER A 515 -8.54 2.77 44.72
C SER A 515 -9.26 4.13 44.71
N TYR A 516 -10.07 4.40 43.69
CA TYR A 516 -10.78 5.67 43.53
C TYR A 516 -12.07 5.80 44.36
N ARG A 517 -12.60 4.69 44.92
CA ARG A 517 -13.67 4.75 45.94
C ARG A 517 -13.26 5.57 47.16
N PHE A 518 -11.98 5.54 47.52
CA PHE A 518 -11.43 6.31 48.65
C PHE A 518 -11.18 7.78 48.30
N ILE A 519 -10.73 8.08 47.07
CA ILE A 519 -10.38 9.45 46.66
C ILE A 519 -11.63 10.31 46.44
N ALA A 520 -12.69 9.74 45.86
CA ALA A 520 -13.97 10.44 45.69
C ALA A 520 -14.62 10.81 47.03
N CYS A 521 -14.40 10.02 48.08
CA CYS A 521 -14.89 10.31 49.44
C CYS A 521 -14.03 11.37 50.16
N ALA A 522 -12.73 11.47 49.83
CA ALA A 522 -11.80 12.40 50.47
C ALA A 522 -11.88 13.85 49.96
N LEU A 523 -12.40 14.08 48.74
CA LEU A 523 -12.32 15.39 48.08
C LEU A 523 -13.49 16.35 48.33
N LYS A 524 -14.47 16.04 49.19
CA LYS A 524 -15.57 16.94 49.64
C LYS A 524 -15.99 17.98 48.57
N LEU A 525 -16.44 17.51 47.40
CA LEU A 525 -16.99 18.39 46.37
C LEU A 525 -18.48 18.65 46.65
N SER A 526 -18.72 19.80 47.27
CA SER A 526 -19.98 20.54 47.49
C SER A 526 -20.92 20.09 48.64
N PRO A 527 -21.66 21.03 49.28
CA PRO A 527 -22.50 20.76 50.45
C PRO A 527 -23.88 20.15 50.14
N LEU A 528 -24.12 19.65 48.93
CA LEU A 528 -25.45 19.18 48.49
C LEU A 528 -25.62 17.65 48.47
N ALA A 529 -24.70 16.91 49.11
CA ALA A 529 -24.75 15.45 49.17
C ALA A 529 -24.74 14.92 50.62
N GLU A 530 -25.71 15.36 51.43
CA GLU A 530 -26.12 14.59 52.62
C GLU A 530 -27.33 13.72 52.27
N ALA A 531 -27.06 12.61 51.56
CA ALA A 531 -27.94 11.45 51.55
C ALA A 531 -27.20 10.21 50.99
N SER A 532 -26.87 9.27 51.88
CA SER A 532 -26.63 7.85 51.59
C SER A 532 -25.56 7.49 50.52
N CYS A 533 -24.30 7.36 50.95
CA CYS A 533 -23.22 6.73 50.17
C CYS A 533 -23.28 5.18 50.09
N ALA A 534 -24.46 4.56 50.21
CA ALA A 534 -24.55 3.09 50.30
C ALA A 534 -25.24 2.37 49.11
N SER A 535 -25.73 3.05 48.08
CA SER A 535 -26.64 2.38 47.12
C SER A 535 -26.52 2.72 45.62
N PHE A 536 -25.39 3.23 45.13
CA PHE A 536 -25.21 3.45 43.69
C PHE A 536 -24.44 2.30 43.00
N SER A 537 -25.03 1.70 41.97
CA SER A 537 -24.38 0.74 41.06
C SER A 537 -23.39 1.48 40.14
N SER A 538 -22.35 0.78 39.66
CA SER A 538 -21.26 1.37 38.85
C SER A 538 -21.74 2.19 37.65
N THR A 539 -22.87 1.80 37.04
CA THR A 539 -23.47 2.44 35.87
C THR A 539 -24.06 3.82 36.16
N SER A 540 -24.55 4.04 37.39
CA SER A 540 -25.23 5.28 37.79
C SER A 540 -24.26 6.41 38.14
N LEU A 541 -23.07 6.08 38.64
CA LEU A 541 -21.99 7.03 38.93
C LEU A 541 -21.28 7.51 37.65
N GLU A 542 -21.10 6.63 36.65
CA GLU A 542 -20.60 7.02 35.32
C GLU A 542 -21.54 8.02 34.63
N GLN A 543 -22.86 7.78 34.69
CA GLN A 543 -23.84 8.69 34.10
C GLN A 543 -23.92 10.04 34.83
N ALA A 544 -23.77 10.06 36.16
CA ALA A 544 -23.74 11.28 36.95
C ALA A 544 -22.47 12.12 36.69
N PHE A 545 -21.31 11.48 36.52
CA PHE A 545 -20.06 12.17 36.21
C PHE A 545 -20.07 12.75 34.79
N MET A 546 -20.62 12.03 33.81
CA MET A 546 -20.75 12.51 32.43
C MET A 546 -21.70 13.70 32.28
N ARG A 547 -22.69 13.86 33.17
CA ARG A 547 -23.60 15.02 33.18
C ARG A 547 -22.98 16.29 33.80
N THR A 548 -21.90 16.15 34.55
CA THR A 548 -21.25 17.28 35.24
C THR A 548 -19.98 17.75 34.50
N ALA A 549 -19.52 16.99 33.50
CA ALA A 549 -18.32 17.26 32.70
C ALA A 549 -18.61 17.84 31.30
N LEU A 550 -19.89 17.98 30.93
CA LEU A 550 -20.39 18.85 29.86
C LEU A 550 -20.78 20.19 30.48
#